data_AF-A0A662EV81-F1
#
_entry.id   AF-A0A662EV81-F1
#
_cell.length_a   1.000
_cell.length_b   1.000
_cell.length_c   1.000
_cell.angle_alpha   90.00
_cell.angle_beta   90.00
_cell.angle_gamma   90.00
#
_symmetry.space_group_name_H-M   'P 1'
#
loop_
_entity.id
_entity.type
_entity.pdbx_description
1 polymer ?
#
loop_
_entity_poly.entity_id
_entity_poly.type
_entity_poly.pdbx_seq_one_letter_code
_entity_poly.pdbx_strand_id
1 'polypeptide(L)'
;MGLERYHGIIPDWDRFITTCSTPLPTVIRANTLRIAPSELRTRLEEKGFTLVPYPGLPWLFRVEEDCVTKTIEHWLGLFYSQEATQALPVLALAPQPGERVLDMCAAPGGKTTQIAAEMGNSGLLVANEPNGRRQQALLSNLN
;
A
#
# COMPACT_ATOMS: atom_id res chain seq x y z
N MET A 1 -16.65 21.91 -8.54
CA MET A 1 -16.75 23.05 -7.60
C MET A 1 -16.44 22.52 -6.21
N GLY A 2 -15.33 22.93 -5.57
CA GLY A 2 -14.97 22.43 -4.23
C GLY A 2 -13.50 22.54 -3.83
N LEU A 3 -12.59 22.77 -4.79
CA LEU A 3 -11.16 22.85 -4.52
C LEU A 3 -10.60 24.28 -4.48
N GLU A 4 -11.34 25.31 -4.90
CA GLU A 4 -10.80 26.68 -5.05
C GLU A 4 -10.17 27.27 -3.78
N ARG A 5 -10.60 26.82 -2.59
CA ARG A 5 -9.95 27.16 -1.32
C ARG A 5 -8.45 26.83 -1.25
N TYR A 6 -7.96 25.96 -2.13
CA TYR A 6 -6.56 25.55 -2.22
C TYR A 6 -5.74 26.37 -3.23
N HIS A 7 -6.38 27.24 -4.03
CA HIS A 7 -5.71 27.98 -5.11
C HIS A 7 -4.56 28.87 -4.60
N GLY A 8 -4.67 29.42 -3.38
CA GLY A 8 -3.60 30.22 -2.78
C GLY A 8 -2.42 29.42 -2.21
N ILE A 9 -2.54 28.08 -2.13
CA ILE A 9 -1.54 27.19 -1.52
C ILE A 9 -0.81 26.39 -2.60
N ILE A 10 -1.50 26.03 -3.68
CA ILE A 10 -0.99 25.16 -4.73
C ILE A 10 -0.30 25.99 -5.81
N PRO A 11 1.02 25.85 -6.02
CA PRO A 11 1.78 26.71 -6.94
C PRO A 11 1.35 26.58 -8.42
N ASP A 12 0.98 25.37 -8.86
CA ASP A 12 0.55 25.07 -10.22
C ASP A 12 -0.90 24.55 -10.20
N TRP A 13 -1.83 25.51 -10.20
CA TRP A 13 -3.25 25.25 -10.00
C TRP A 13 -3.87 24.45 -11.16
N ASP A 14 -3.59 24.85 -12.40
CA ASP A 14 -4.16 24.23 -13.59
C ASP A 14 -3.72 22.77 -13.73
N ARG A 15 -2.44 22.49 -13.47
CA ARG A 15 -1.92 21.12 -13.46
C ARG A 15 -2.53 20.28 -12.35
N PHE A 16 -2.71 20.86 -11.15
CA PHE A 16 -3.35 20.17 -10.04
C PHE A 16 -4.79 19.77 -10.39
N ILE A 17 -5.61 20.69 -10.88
CA ILE A 17 -7.00 20.42 -11.26
C ILE A 17 -7.07 19.38 -12.39
N THR A 18 -6.20 19.51 -13.39
CA THR A 18 -6.11 18.53 -14.48
C THR A 18 -5.78 17.14 -13.94
N THR A 19 -4.83 17.04 -13.02
CA THR A 19 -4.40 15.77 -12.40
C THR A 19 -5.48 15.17 -11.50
N CYS A 20 -6.22 15.99 -10.74
CA CYS A 20 -7.34 15.52 -9.92
C CYS A 20 -8.47 14.87 -10.74
N SER A 21 -8.50 15.15 -12.05
CA SER A 21 -9.48 14.55 -12.97
C SER A 21 -8.97 13.27 -13.63
N THR A 22 -7.73 12.85 -13.36
CA THR A 22 -7.16 11.61 -13.89
C THR A 22 -7.42 10.44 -12.94
N PRO A 23 -7.73 9.23 -13.46
CA PRO A 23 -7.84 8.04 -12.63
C PRO A 23 -6.53 7.75 -11.91
N LEU A 24 -6.63 7.28 -10.66
CA LEU A 24 -5.46 6.80 -9.93
C LEU A 24 -4.92 5.52 -10.58
N PRO A 25 -3.59 5.37 -10.66
CA PRO A 25 -2.99 4.14 -11.13
C PRO A 25 -3.26 3.00 -10.14
N THR A 26 -3.45 1.78 -10.66
CA THR A 26 -3.46 0.58 -9.83
C THR A 26 -2.05 0.32 -9.32
N VAL A 27 -1.91 0.27 -8.00
CA VAL A 27 -0.62 0.01 -7.35
C VAL A 27 -0.78 -1.13 -6.35
N ILE A 28 0.21 -2.02 -6.34
CA ILE A 28 0.30 -3.16 -5.43
C ILE A 28 1.65 -3.18 -4.72
N ARG A 29 1.64 -3.65 -3.48
CA ARG A 29 2.81 -3.86 -2.64
C ARG A 29 2.96 -5.34 -2.32
N ALA A 30 4.11 -5.93 -2.64
CA ALA A 30 4.45 -7.29 -2.25
C ALA A 30 4.47 -7.44 -0.72
N ASN A 31 3.93 -8.55 -0.22
CA ASN A 31 4.09 -8.96 1.16
C ASN A 31 5.39 -9.72 1.31
N THR A 32 6.48 -9.02 1.64
CA THR A 32 7.83 -9.58 1.75
C THR A 32 7.98 -10.61 2.87
N LEU A 33 7.00 -10.73 3.78
CA LEU A 33 6.94 -11.82 4.76
C LEU A 33 6.46 -13.14 4.16
N ARG A 34 5.82 -13.12 2.98
CA ARG A 34 5.23 -14.29 2.33
C ARG A 34 5.85 -14.64 0.98
N ILE A 35 6.38 -13.66 0.25
CA ILE A 35 6.92 -13.88 -1.10
C ILE A 35 8.02 -12.88 -1.44
N ALA A 36 9.02 -13.30 -2.21
CA ALA A 36 10.00 -12.38 -2.80
C ALA A 36 9.34 -11.50 -3.87
N PRO A 37 9.60 -10.18 -3.92
CA PRO A 37 8.96 -9.30 -4.92
C PRO A 37 9.17 -9.72 -6.37
N SER A 38 10.35 -10.24 -6.70
CA SER A 38 10.67 -10.78 -8.04
C SER A 38 9.80 -11.98 -8.38
N GLU A 39 9.56 -12.87 -7.42
CA GLU A 39 8.72 -14.06 -7.62
C GLU A 39 7.25 -13.68 -7.77
N LEU A 40 6.74 -12.75 -6.97
CA LEU A 40 5.39 -12.21 -7.14
C LEU A 40 5.22 -11.63 -8.54
N ARG A 41 6.22 -10.86 -9.00
CA ARG A 41 6.21 -10.25 -10.32
C ARG A 41 6.10 -11.30 -11.42
N THR A 42 6.96 -12.31 -11.40
CA THR A 42 6.94 -13.41 -12.38
C THR A 42 5.57 -14.10 -12.41
N ARG A 43 5.00 -14.45 -11.25
CA ARG A 43 3.69 -15.14 -11.19
C ARG A 43 2.55 -14.31 -11.80
N LEU A 44 2.56 -12.99 -11.60
CA LEU A 44 1.54 -12.11 -12.15
C LEU A 44 1.77 -11.83 -13.65
N GLU A 45 3.02 -11.68 -14.09
CA GLU A 45 3.36 -11.53 -15.51
C GLU A 45 3.01 -12.79 -16.33
N GLU A 46 3.21 -13.99 -15.78
CA GLU A 46 2.75 -15.26 -16.40
C GLU A 46 1.23 -15.34 -16.56
N LYS A 47 0.47 -14.57 -15.78
CA LYS A 47 -0.99 -14.43 -15.87
C LYS A 47 -1.44 -13.28 -16.79
N GLY A 48 -0.49 -12.59 -17.42
CA GLY A 48 -0.75 -11.52 -18.37
C GLY A 48 -0.88 -10.13 -17.75
N PHE A 49 -0.43 -9.92 -16.50
CA PHE A 49 -0.35 -8.59 -15.90
C PHE A 49 1.00 -7.93 -16.19
N THR A 50 1.00 -6.63 -16.46
CA THR A 50 2.21 -5.83 -16.65
C THR A 50 2.54 -5.11 -15.34
N LEU A 51 3.66 -5.50 -14.71
CA LEU A 51 4.11 -4.90 -13.46
C LEU A 51 5.31 -3.99 -13.67
N VAL A 52 5.11 -2.69 -13.46
CA VAL A 52 6.16 -1.67 -13.54
C VAL A 52 6.65 -1.32 -12.13
N PRO A 53 7.92 -1.63 -11.77
CA PRO A 53 8.43 -1.33 -10.43
C PRO A 53 8.61 0.18 -10.22
N TYR A 54 8.37 0.64 -8.99
CA TYR A 54 8.74 2.00 -8.59
C TYR A 54 10.26 2.09 -8.33
N PRO A 55 10.96 3.10 -8.86
CA PRO A 55 12.39 3.28 -8.64
C PRO A 55 12.74 3.31 -7.14
N GLY A 56 13.71 2.50 -6.73
CA GLY A 56 14.16 2.40 -5.33
C GLY A 56 13.24 1.59 -4.41
N LEU A 57 12.07 1.14 -4.88
CA LEU A 57 11.10 0.38 -4.09
C LEU A 57 10.80 -0.97 -4.79
N PRO A 58 11.68 -1.98 -4.66
CA PRO A 58 11.58 -3.24 -5.41
C PRO A 58 10.33 -4.07 -5.06
N TRP A 59 9.66 -3.74 -3.97
CA TRP A 59 8.42 -4.39 -3.51
C TRP A 59 7.14 -3.64 -3.89
N LEU A 60 7.23 -2.52 -4.63
CA LEU A 60 6.09 -1.72 -5.04
C LEU A 60 5.97 -1.68 -6.57
N PHE A 61 4.79 -2.02 -7.09
CA PHE A 61 4.55 -2.12 -8.53
C PHE A 61 3.31 -1.33 -8.92
N ARG A 62 3.39 -0.60 -10.04
CA ARG A 62 2.21 -0.18 -10.80
C ARG A 62 1.77 -1.34 -11.68
N VAL A 63 0.47 -1.58 -11.74
CA VAL A 63 -0.14 -2.57 -12.63
C VAL A 63 -0.93 -1.81 -13.69
N GLU A 64 -0.71 -2.13 -14.96
CA GLU A 64 -1.38 -1.43 -16.06
C GLU A 64 -2.82 -1.93 -16.27
N GLU A 65 -3.10 -3.18 -15.91
CA GLU A 65 -4.41 -3.81 -16.04
C GLU A 65 -5.24 -3.73 -14.75
N ASP A 66 -6.57 -3.71 -14.93
CA ASP A 66 -7.53 -3.74 -13.82
C ASP A 66 -7.65 -5.14 -13.19
N CYS A 67 -8.38 -5.21 -12.07
CA CYS A 67 -8.81 -6.47 -11.45
C CYS A 67 -7.69 -7.41 -10.96
N VAL A 68 -6.44 -6.94 -10.82
CA VAL A 68 -5.35 -7.73 -10.23
C VAL A 68 -5.70 -8.29 -8.84
N THR A 69 -6.57 -7.61 -8.08
CA THR A 69 -7.09 -8.05 -6.78
C THR A 69 -8.02 -9.27 -6.85
N LYS A 70 -8.46 -9.70 -8.03
CA LYS A 70 -9.23 -10.95 -8.22
C LYS A 70 -8.36 -12.19 -8.36
N THR A 71 -7.05 -12.04 -8.30
CA THR A 71 -6.09 -13.14 -8.41
C THR A 71 -5.98 -13.93 -7.10
N ILE A 72 -5.63 -15.21 -7.19
CA ILE A 72 -5.39 -16.05 -6.01
C ILE A 72 -4.23 -15.52 -5.15
N GLU A 73 -3.24 -14.85 -5.76
CA GLU A 73 -2.14 -14.19 -5.08
C GLU A 73 -2.63 -13.14 -4.09
N HIS A 74 -3.64 -12.35 -4.46
CA HIS A 74 -4.25 -11.39 -3.56
C HIS A 74 -4.95 -12.08 -2.40
N TRP A 75 -5.72 -13.14 -2.68
CA TRP A 75 -6.51 -13.87 -1.69
C TRP A 75 -5.63 -14.65 -0.71
N LEU A 76 -4.43 -15.04 -1.14
CA LEU A 76 -3.38 -15.64 -0.30
C LEU A 76 -2.57 -14.59 0.49
N GLY A 77 -2.87 -13.30 0.34
CA GLY A 77 -2.17 -12.21 1.02
C GLY A 77 -0.73 -12.03 0.55
N LEU A 78 -0.40 -12.42 -0.68
CA LEU A 78 0.95 -12.27 -1.26
C LEU A 78 1.25 -10.81 -1.64
N PHE A 79 0.21 -10.00 -1.81
CA PHE A 79 0.33 -8.56 -2.01
C PHE A 79 -0.90 -7.81 -1.50
N TYR A 80 -0.72 -6.51 -1.27
CA TYR A 80 -1.78 -5.57 -0.90
C TYR A 80 -1.95 -4.53 -2.00
N SER A 81 -3.20 -4.18 -2.34
CA SER A 81 -3.48 -3.03 -3.20
C SER A 81 -3.53 -1.75 -2.36
N GLN A 82 -2.78 -0.73 -2.76
CA GLN A 82 -2.65 0.54 -2.05
C GLN A 82 -2.14 1.63 -2.99
N GLU A 83 -2.38 2.90 -2.69
CA GLU A 83 -1.71 3.99 -3.41
C GLU A 83 -0.21 4.01 -3.11
N ALA A 84 0.61 4.42 -4.08
CA ALA A 84 2.07 4.50 -3.89
C ALA A 84 2.46 5.45 -2.74
N THR A 85 1.73 6.54 -2.57
CA THR A 85 1.92 7.53 -1.50
C THR A 85 1.78 6.93 -0.10
N GLN A 86 1.01 5.86 0.06
CA GLN A 86 0.80 5.20 1.35
C GLN A 86 2.06 4.51 1.88
N ALA A 87 3.05 4.24 1.01
CA ALA A 87 4.33 3.70 1.41
C ALA A 87 5.23 4.71 2.14
N LEU A 88 5.10 6.00 1.80
CA LEU A 88 6.02 7.04 2.26
C LEU A 88 6.05 7.24 3.78
N PRO A 89 4.91 7.25 4.51
CA PRO A 89 4.94 7.39 5.96
C PRO A 89 5.71 6.27 6.66
N VAL A 90 5.61 5.02 6.17
CA VAL A 90 6.30 3.88 6.78
C VAL A 90 7.78 3.90 6.44
N LEU A 91 8.14 4.29 5.22
CA LEU A 91 9.53 4.54 4.84
C LEU A 91 10.17 5.64 5.69
N ALA A 92 9.43 6.72 5.97
CA ALA A 92 9.90 7.80 6.83
C ALA A 92 10.00 7.37 8.30
N LEU A 93 9.12 6.49 8.77
CA LEU A 93 9.17 5.92 10.11
C LEU A 93 10.36 4.98 10.30
N ALA A 94 10.74 4.24 9.25
CA ALA A 94 11.86 3.29 9.22
C ALA A 94 11.88 2.31 10.41
N PRO A 95 10.78 1.58 10.70
CA PRO A 95 10.70 0.71 11.86
C PRO A 95 11.70 -0.45 11.75
N GLN A 96 12.33 -0.81 12.87
CA GLN A 96 13.37 -1.83 12.93
C GLN A 96 12.87 -3.13 13.59
N PRO A 97 13.44 -4.30 13.23
CA PRO A 97 13.12 -5.56 13.89
C PRO A 97 13.32 -5.48 15.42
N GLY A 98 12.34 -5.98 16.17
CA GLY A 98 12.38 -6.02 17.64
C GLY A 98 11.83 -4.75 18.32
N GLU A 99 11.54 -3.70 17.58
CA GLU A 99 10.94 -2.48 18.14
C GLU A 99 9.48 -2.67 18.59
N ARG A 100 8.97 -1.69 19.32
CA ARG A 100 7.57 -1.60 19.74
C ARG A 100 6.93 -0.42 19.02
N VAL A 101 6.00 -0.69 18.11
CA VAL A 101 5.37 0.31 17.25
C VAL A 101 3.86 0.36 17.52
N LEU A 102 3.30 1.57 17.53
CA LEU A 102 1.86 1.82 17.64
C LEU A 102 1.37 2.49 16.35
N ASP A 103 0.52 1.80 15.60
CA ASP A 103 -0.27 2.38 14.52
C ASP A 103 -1.62 2.85 15.09
N MET A 104 -1.73 4.15 15.33
CA MET A 104 -2.89 4.74 16.03
C MET A 104 -4.19 4.72 15.19
N CYS A 105 -4.09 4.64 13.86
CA CYS A 105 -5.21 4.72 12.92
C CYS A 105 -5.08 3.64 11.84
N ALA A 106 -5.10 2.38 12.27
CA ALA A 106 -4.59 1.27 11.50
C ALA A 106 -5.46 0.86 10.31
N ALA A 107 -6.80 0.95 10.40
CA ALA A 107 -7.65 0.42 9.34
C ALA A 107 -7.54 1.22 8.02
N PRO A 108 -7.57 0.56 6.85
CA PRO A 108 -7.85 -0.86 6.66
C PRO A 108 -6.64 -1.81 6.85
N GLY A 109 -5.45 -1.31 7.21
CA GLY A 109 -4.29 -2.15 7.58
C GLY A 109 -3.10 -2.09 6.64
N GLY A 110 -3.17 -1.38 5.51
CA GLY A 110 -2.10 -1.36 4.50
C GLY A 110 -0.74 -0.87 5.02
N LYS A 111 -0.75 0.17 5.89
CA LYS A 111 0.48 0.68 6.54
C LYS A 111 0.93 -0.24 7.67
N THR A 112 -0.02 -0.75 8.46
CA THR A 112 0.25 -1.73 9.52
C THR A 112 0.96 -2.97 8.98
N THR A 113 0.49 -3.54 7.87
CA THR A 113 1.12 -4.70 7.22
C THR A 113 2.47 -4.35 6.59
N GLN A 114 2.69 -3.09 6.21
CA GLN A 114 4.01 -2.64 5.75
C GLN A 114 4.99 -2.51 6.93
N ILE A 115 4.55 -1.93 8.05
CA ILE A 115 5.34 -1.85 9.29
C ILE A 115 5.77 -3.26 9.72
N ALA A 116 4.84 -4.21 9.77
CA ALA A 116 5.14 -5.60 10.12
C ALA A 116 6.20 -6.22 9.18
N ALA A 117 6.13 -5.89 7.88
CA ALA A 117 7.07 -6.38 6.88
C ALA A 117 8.49 -5.79 7.05
N GLU A 118 8.60 -4.48 7.29
CA GLU A 118 9.88 -3.79 7.56
C GLU A 118 10.51 -4.27 8.88
N MET A 119 9.69 -4.56 9.89
CA MET A 119 10.13 -5.14 11.16
C MET A 119 10.51 -6.63 11.06
N GLY A 120 10.39 -7.25 9.88
CA GLY A 120 10.65 -8.69 9.71
C GLY A 120 9.78 -9.58 10.60
N ASN A 121 8.55 -9.13 10.90
CA ASN A 121 7.63 -9.77 11.84
C ASN A 121 8.24 -10.06 13.23
N SER A 122 9.10 -9.16 13.72
CA SER A 122 9.78 -9.26 15.01
C SER A 122 9.53 -8.01 15.87
N GLY A 123 9.27 -8.20 17.16
CA GLY A 123 8.94 -7.12 18.11
C GLY A 123 7.45 -7.08 18.46
N LEU A 124 6.91 -5.88 18.68
CA LEU A 124 5.49 -5.67 19.00
C LEU A 124 4.90 -4.58 18.12
N LEU A 125 3.83 -4.90 17.40
CA LEU A 125 3.04 -3.93 16.65
C LEU A 125 1.62 -3.88 17.21
N VAL A 126 1.21 -2.71 17.71
CA VAL A 126 -0.16 -2.46 18.15
C VAL A 126 -0.90 -1.72 17.05
N ALA A 127 -2.00 -2.29 16.57
CA ALA A 127 -2.85 -1.71 15.54
C ALA A 127 -4.18 -1.24 16.17
N ASN A 128 -4.37 0.07 16.26
CA ASN A 128 -5.57 0.67 16.86
C ASN A 128 -6.60 1.05 15.78
N GLU A 129 -7.83 0.59 15.94
CA GLU A 129 -9.00 1.05 15.20
C GLU A 129 -10.24 0.98 16.11
N PRO A 130 -10.80 2.12 16.54
CA PRO A 130 -11.96 2.13 17.44
C PRO A 130 -13.28 1.80 16.71
N ASN A 131 -13.35 1.97 15.38
CA ASN A 131 -14.56 1.66 14.64
C ASN A 131 -14.65 0.16 14.33
N GLY A 132 -15.61 -0.54 14.96
CA GLY A 132 -15.78 -1.98 14.80
C GLY A 132 -16.00 -2.46 13.36
N ARG A 133 -16.63 -1.67 12.48
CA ARG A 133 -16.78 -2.04 11.05
C ARG A 133 -15.44 -1.98 10.32
N ARG A 134 -14.62 -0.97 10.60
CA ARG A 134 -13.29 -0.83 10.00
C ARG A 134 -12.29 -1.83 10.59
N GLN A 135 -12.49 -2.24 11.83
CA GLN A 135 -11.69 -3.28 12.49
C GLN A 135 -11.77 -4.61 11.74
N GLN A 136 -12.92 -4.97 11.15
CA GLN A 136 -13.05 -6.18 10.35
C GLN A 136 -12.14 -6.15 9.11
N ALA A 137 -12.07 -5.01 8.42
CA ALA A 137 -11.17 -4.85 7.28
C ALA A 137 -9.69 -4.91 7.70
N LEU A 138 -9.35 -4.34 8.85
CA LEU A 138 -8.02 -4.44 9.44
C LEU A 138 -7.64 -5.90 9.74
N LEU A 139 -8.51 -6.65 10.42
CA LEU A 139 -8.30 -8.06 10.74
C LEU A 139 -8.15 -8.92 9.48
N SER A 140 -8.96 -8.66 8.45
CA SER A 140 -8.88 -9.37 7.18
C SER A 140 -7.54 -9.20 6.45
N ASN A 141 -6.84 -8.08 6.68
CA ASN A 141 -5.54 -7.82 6.04
C ASN A 141 -4.35 -8.33 6.87
N LEU A 142 -4.53 -8.56 8.16
CA LEU A 142 -3.48 -9.00 9.09
C LEU A 142 -3.39 -10.52 9.26
N ASN A 143 -4.49 -11.25 9.01
CA ASN A 143 -4.54 -12.72 9.06
C ASN A 143 -4.16 -13.33 7.70
#